data_AF-E0YE07-F1
#
_entry.id   AF-E0YE07-F1
#
_cell.length_a   1.000
_cell.length_b   1.000
_cell.length_c   1.000
_cell.angle_alpha   90.00
_cell.angle_beta   90.00
_cell.angle_gamma   90.00
#
_symmetry.space_group_name_H-M   'P 1'
#
loop_
_entity.id
_entity.type
_entity.pdbx_description
1 polymer ?
#
loop_
_entity_poly.entity_id
_entity_poly.type
_entity_poly.pdbx_seq_one_letter_code
_entity_poly.pdbx_strand_id
1 'polypeptide(L)' 'MKVAVHGKGGIGKSTTSCNISIASARRGKRVLQIGCDPKHDSTSTLTGFLIPTIIDTC' A
#
# COMPACT_ATOMS: atom_id res chain seq x y z
N MET A 1 12.80 -6.20 7.35
CA MET A 1 11.65 -5.90 8.23
C MET A 1 10.38 -6.24 7.46
N LYS A 2 9.44 -6.97 8.07
CA LYS A 2 8.14 -7.31 7.47
C LYS A 2 7.05 -6.75 8.37
N VAL A 3 6.06 -6.07 7.82
CA VAL A 3 4.96 -5.41 8.55
C VAL A 3 3.66 -5.73 7.86
N ALA A 4 2.61 -6.04 8.64
CA ALA A 4 1.25 -6.24 8.16
C ALA A 4 0.30 -5.28 8.87
N VAL A 5 -0.54 -4.57 8.11
CA VAL A 5 -1.48 -3.56 8.62
C VAL A 5 -2.89 -4.08 8.48
N HIS A 6 -3.59 -4.26 9.59
CA HIS A 6 -4.94 -4.83 9.65
C HIS A 6 -5.93 -3.87 10.32
N GLY A 7 -7.22 -4.13 10.11
CA GLY A 7 -8.31 -3.38 10.72
C GLY A 7 -9.55 -3.28 9.84
N LYS A 8 -10.61 -2.69 10.38
CA LYS A 8 -11.92 -2.56 9.71
C LYS A 8 -11.82 -1.75 8.40
N GLY A 9 -12.79 -1.91 7.50
CA GLY A 9 -12.89 -1.09 6.29
C GLY A 9 -13.00 0.40 6.63
N GLY A 10 -12.35 1.26 5.85
CA GLY A 10 -12.48 2.73 6.01
C GLY A 10 -11.70 3.39 7.15
N ILE A 11 -10.95 2.65 7.98
CA ILE A 11 -10.19 3.25 9.10
C ILE A 11 -8.88 3.95 8.70
N GLY A 12 -8.57 4.02 7.40
CA GLY A 12 -7.33 4.63 6.91
C GLY A 12 -6.12 3.71 6.78
N LYS A 13 -6.30 2.37 6.75
CA LYS A 13 -5.19 1.40 6.59
C LYS A 13 -4.27 1.70 5.40
N SER A 14 -4.86 1.92 4.22
CA SER A 14 -4.17 2.26 2.97
C SER A 14 -3.34 3.54 3.10
N THR A 15 -3.91 4.55 3.77
CA THR A 15 -3.26 5.84 4.02
C THR A 15 -2.06 5.68 4.94
N THR A 16 -2.22 4.91 6.02
CA THR A 16 -1.13 4.64 6.96
C THR A 16 -0.03 3.79 6.32
N SER A 17 -0.38 2.73 5.57
CA SER A 17 0.61 1.88 4.90
C SER A 17 1.44 2.65 3.87
N CYS A 18 0.82 3.52 3.08
CA CYS A 18 1.53 4.41 2.14
C CYS A 18 2.53 5.31 2.86
N ASN A 19 2.11 5.98 3.93
CA ASN A 19 3.00 6.89 4.67
C ASN A 19 4.16 6.16 5.35
N ILE A 20 3.93 4.95 5.89
CA ILE A 20 4.99 4.11 6.45
C ILE A 20 6.00 3.73 5.35
N SER A 21 5.52 3.37 4.17
CA SER A 21 6.38 3.05 3.02
C SER A 21 7.22 4.25 2.59
N ILE A 22 6.62 5.43 2.45
CA ILE A 22 7.31 6.68 2.10
C ILE A 22 8.36 7.03 3.15
N ALA A 23 7.99 6.99 4.43
CA ALA A 23 8.91 7.30 5.53
C ALA A 23 10.10 6.33 5.57
N SER A 24 9.84 5.04 5.30
CA SER A 24 10.90 4.01 5.23
C SER A 24 11.83 4.23 4.04
N ALA A 25 11.28 4.58 2.87
CA ALA A 25 12.06 4.90 1.68
C ALA A 25 12.93 6.16 1.89
N ARG A 26 12.37 7.21 2.50
CA ARG A 26 13.11 8.44 2.87
C ARG A 26 14.27 8.19 3.84
N ARG A 27 14.21 7.10 4.61
CA ARG A 27 15.31 6.66 5.49
C ARG A 27 16.32 5.74 4.77
N GLY A 28 16.31 5.70 3.44
CA GLY A 28 17.26 4.92 2.62
C GLY A 28 16.95 3.43 2.54
N LYS A 29 15.77 2.97 2.98
CA LYS A 29 15.39 1.56 2.89
C LYS A 29 14.75 1.27 1.53
N ARG A 30 15.06 0.11 0.95
CA ARG A 30 14.25 -0.45 -0.16
C ARG A 30 12.93 -0.96 0.41
N VAL A 31 11.81 -0.53 -0.17
CA VAL A 31 10.46 -0.81 0.32
C VAL A 31 9.64 -1.48 -0.78
N LEU A 32 8.89 -2.52 -0.41
CA LEU A 32 7.87 -3.15 -1.23
C LEU A 32 6.55 -3.07 -0.47
N GLN A 33 5.55 -2.43 -1.05
CA GLN A 33 4.19 -2.37 -0.52
C GLN A 33 3.28 -3.28 -1.34
N ILE A 34 2.58 -4.19 -0.67
CA ILE A 34 1.65 -5.14 -1.29
C ILE A 34 0.26 -4.84 -0.77
N GLY A 35 -0.68 -4.60 -1.67
CA GLY A 35 -2.10 -4.45 -1.36
C GLY A 35 -2.81 -5.79 -1.36
N CYS A 36 -3.47 -6.14 -0.25
CA CYS A 36 -4.24 -7.39 -0.12
C CYS A 36 -5.74 -7.13 0.15
N ASP A 37 -6.24 -5.94 -0.21
CA ASP A 37 -7.65 -5.54 -0.02
C ASP A 37 -8.35 -5.45 -1.39
N PRO A 38 -9.57 -6.02 -1.54
CA PRO A 38 -10.31 -6.01 -2.79
C PRO A 38 -10.75 -4.60 -3.24
N LYS A 39 -10.54 -3.56 -2.42
CA LYS A 39 -10.76 -2.17 -2.81
C LYS A 39 -9.66 -1.64 -3.76
N HIS A 40 -8.51 -2.32 -3.84
CA HIS A 40 -7.41 -2.04 -4.79
C HIS A 40 -6.78 -0.64 -4.76
N ASP A 41 -7.19 0.24 -3.84
CA ASP A 41 -6.70 1.63 -3.73
C ASP A 41 -5.46 1.79 -2.84
N SER A 42 -4.95 0.69 -2.27
CA SER A 42 -3.94 0.73 -1.21
C SER A 42 -2.58 1.33 -1.60
N THR A 43 -2.24 1.35 -2.88
CA THR A 43 -0.99 1.92 -3.42
C THR A 43 -1.21 3.23 -4.17
N SER A 44 -2.46 3.64 -4.39
CA SER A 44 -2.82 4.80 -5.23
C SER A 44 -2.19 6.10 -4.75
N THR A 45 -2.11 6.32 -3.43
CA THR A 45 -1.46 7.51 -2.84
C THR A 45 0.07 7.49 -3.03
N LEU A 46 0.66 6.29 -3.17
CA LEU A 46 2.10 6.13 -3.38
C LEU A 46 2.47 6.33 -4.86
N THR A 47 1.64 5.85 -5.78
CA THR A 47 1.90 5.90 -7.24
C THR A 47 1.27 7.11 -7.93
N GLY A 48 0.26 7.73 -7.33
CA GLY A 48 -0.52 8.83 -7.92
C GLY A 48 -1.62 8.37 -8.88
N PHE A 49 -1.70 7.08 -9.17
CA PHE A 49 -2.71 6.45 -10.04
C PHE A 49 -2.97 5.01 -9.60
N LEU A 50 -4.10 4.43 -10.03
CA LEU A 50 -4.39 3.02 -9.77
C LEU A 50 -3.49 2.14 -10.64
N ILE A 51 -2.71 1.28 -9.99
CA ILE A 51 -1.92 0.26 -10.67
C ILE A 51 -2.82 -0.94 -11.05
N PRO A 52 -2.59 -1.58 -12.21
CA PRO A 52 -3.26 -2.82 -12.55
C PRO A 52 -3.08 -3.86 -11.43
N THR A 53 -4.16 -4.50 -11.04
CA THR A 53 -4.13 -5.55 -10.02
C THR A 53 -3.79 -6.89 -10.66
N ILE A 54 -3.43 -7.87 -9.83
CA ILE A 54 -3.18 -9.23 -10.33
C ILE A 54 -4.45 -9.88 -10.90
N ILE A 55 -5.63 -9.42 -10.48
CA ILE A 55 -6.91 -9.90 -10.99
C ILE A 55 -7.18 -9.33 -12.39
N ASP A 56 -6.74 -8.08 -12.64
CA ASP A 56 -6.92 -7.42 -13.95
C ASP A 56 -6.01 -7.96 -15.04
N THR A 57 -5.00 -8.77 -14.68
CA THR A 57 -3.97 -9.28 -15.61
C THR A 57 -4.18 -10.74 -16.01
N CYS A 58 -5.22 -11.40 -15.48
CA CYS A 58 -5.62 -12.76 -15.85
C CYS A 58 -6.64 -12.80 -16.99
#